data_AF-A0ABD3CC54-F1
#
_entry.id   AF-A0ABD3CC54-F1
#
_cell.length_a   1.000
_cell.length_b   1.000
_cell.length_c   1.000
_cell.angle_alpha   90.00
_cell.angle_beta   90.00
_cell.angle_gamma   90.00
#
_symmetry.space_group_name_H-M   'P 1'
#
loop_
_entity.id
_entity.type
_entity.pdbx_description
1 polymer ?
#
loop_
_entity_poly.entity_id
_entity_poly.type
_entity_poly.pdbx_seq_one_letter_code
_entity_poly.pdbx_strand_id
1 'polypeptide(L)'
;MPPRNNRRQGTRRQRGDISQQHVVPFPVFNEEEVEIFKSFETRHVTTPKWFDLNLHEQDARLNLRYGSVITGYIANLSAGVLTRNKSPGFREIMLEFNTTFKEGVTGNLTYRLKGVEYELKENEAARVLGIDGHGRVGQHHEDYDLGTFWNYITGGNSGNFERLKASQIHDDEVYVAYKFLDHVILNKDEASIISKPELYALWCMLNGKTVRLIPLISASLVYIIKSRTKKSPAYLAFGGLITMIARFHDIDLDDDHADYPSEEFEVTG
;
A
#
# COMPACT_ATOMS: atom_id res chain seq x y z
N MET A 1 9.42 -10.06 22.61
CA MET A 1 9.86 -8.83 23.31
C MET A 1 9.44 -7.65 22.45
N PRO A 2 8.54 -6.78 22.91
CA PRO A 2 8.23 -5.56 22.18
C PRO A 2 9.49 -4.67 22.11
N PRO A 3 9.70 -3.91 21.01
CA PRO A 3 10.88 -3.07 20.87
C PRO A 3 10.85 -1.97 21.93
N ARG A 4 11.96 -1.82 22.65
CA ARG A 4 12.17 -0.72 23.60
C ARG A 4 12.09 0.61 22.84
N ASN A 5 11.06 1.38 23.15
CA ASN A 5 10.80 2.70 22.62
C ASN A 5 11.95 3.65 23.01
N ASN A 6 12.89 3.89 22.09
CA ASN A 6 13.93 4.90 22.27
C ASN A 6 13.32 6.28 22.05
N ARG A 7 12.67 6.81 23.10
CA ARG A 7 12.25 8.22 23.19
C ARG A 7 13.48 9.13 23.11
N ARG A 8 13.88 9.53 21.90
CA ARG A 8 14.74 10.69 21.70
C ARG A 8 13.87 11.94 21.68
N GLN A 9 13.66 12.55 22.85
CA GLN A 9 13.14 13.90 22.95
C GLN A 9 14.24 14.87 22.52
N GLY A 10 14.35 15.13 21.22
CA GLY A 10 15.07 16.30 20.72
C GLY A 10 14.27 17.55 21.09
N THR A 11 14.94 18.57 21.62
CA THR A 11 14.39 19.90 21.91
C THR A 11 13.90 20.57 20.62
N ARG A 12 12.70 20.21 20.18
CA ARG A 12 11.99 20.81 19.06
C ARG A 12 11.37 22.11 19.58
N ARG A 13 11.61 23.25 18.90
CA ARG A 13 10.78 24.45 19.08
C ARG A 13 9.32 24.00 19.11
N GLN A 14 8.60 24.29 20.19
CA GLN A 14 7.18 23.97 20.29
C GLN A 14 6.47 24.69 19.14
N ARG A 15 6.22 23.96 18.05
CA ARG A 15 5.27 24.42 17.04
C ARG A 15 3.92 24.39 17.73
N GLY A 16 3.24 25.53 17.77
CA GLY A 16 1.90 25.60 18.34
C GLY A 16 0.99 24.67 17.53
N ASP A 17 0.22 23.85 18.23
CA ASP A 17 -0.87 23.08 17.61
C ASP A 17 -1.93 24.07 17.09
N ILE A 18 -2.25 23.97 15.81
CA ILE A 18 -3.27 24.80 15.14
C ILE A 18 -4.55 24.03 14.81
N SER A 19 -4.69 22.80 15.31
CA SER A 19 -5.85 21.90 15.05
C SER A 19 -7.20 22.56 15.34
N GLN A 20 -7.32 23.25 16.48
CA GLN A 20 -8.55 23.92 16.92
C GLN A 20 -8.99 25.06 15.99
N GLN A 21 -8.04 25.75 15.34
CA GLN A 21 -8.35 26.84 14.41
C GLN A 21 -8.99 26.33 13.12
N HIS A 22 -8.73 25.07 12.78
CA HIS A 22 -9.13 24.44 11.52
C HIS A 22 -10.07 23.25 11.69
N VAL A 23 -10.54 22.97 12.92
CA VAL A 23 -11.46 21.86 13.26
C VAL A 23 -10.88 20.49 12.87
N VAL A 24 -9.57 20.30 13.07
CA VAL A 24 -8.89 19.01 12.85
C VAL A 24 -8.97 18.18 14.13
N PRO A 25 -9.38 16.90 14.10
CA PRO A 25 -9.58 16.10 15.31
C PRO A 25 -8.28 15.63 15.99
N PHE A 26 -7.12 15.88 15.38
CA PHE A 26 -5.80 15.53 15.89
C PHE A 26 -4.84 16.72 15.75
N PRO A 27 -3.73 16.75 16.52
CA PRO A 27 -2.78 17.85 16.45
C PRO A 27 -2.24 18.05 15.03
N VAL A 28 -2.11 19.30 14.60
CA VAL A 28 -1.45 19.68 13.33
C VAL A 28 -0.60 20.92 13.55
N PHE A 29 0.56 21.00 12.89
CA PHE A 29 1.59 21.99 13.25
C PHE A 29 1.93 22.99 12.13
N ASN A 30 1.23 22.95 11.01
CA ASN A 30 1.43 23.85 9.87
C ASN A 30 0.23 23.78 8.91
N GLU A 31 0.09 24.79 8.05
CA GLU A 31 -0.99 24.87 7.05
C GLU A 31 -0.91 23.75 6.00
N GLU A 32 0.27 23.20 5.72
CA GLU A 32 0.40 22.06 4.79
C GLU A 32 -0.33 20.81 5.32
N GLU A 33 -0.18 20.50 6.61
CA GLU A 33 -0.92 19.41 7.27
C GLU A 33 -2.44 19.67 7.22
N VAL A 34 -2.87 20.92 7.43
CA VAL A 34 -4.29 21.30 7.34
C VAL A 34 -4.84 21.08 5.91
N GLU A 35 -4.10 21.50 4.88
CA GLU A 35 -4.50 21.30 3.49
C GLU A 35 -4.60 19.81 3.13
N ILE A 36 -3.63 19.01 3.58
CA ILE A 36 -3.65 17.56 3.35
C ILE A 36 -4.86 16.94 4.04
N PHE A 37 -5.11 17.27 5.30
CA PHE A 37 -6.29 16.80 6.04
C PHE A 37 -7.59 17.14 5.31
N LYS A 38 -7.80 18.40 4.91
CA LYS A 38 -9.00 18.84 4.18
C LYS A 38 -9.17 18.12 2.84
N SER A 39 -8.06 17.72 2.19
CA SER A 39 -8.10 16.92 0.97
C SER A 39 -8.53 15.47 1.18
N PHE A 40 -8.47 14.97 2.42
CA PHE A 40 -8.77 13.60 2.82
C PHE A 40 -10.06 13.47 3.61
N GLU A 41 -10.47 14.49 4.37
CA GLU A 41 -11.64 14.45 5.27
C GLU A 41 -12.96 14.14 4.56
N THR A 42 -13.06 14.43 3.26
CA THR A 42 -14.24 14.17 2.44
C THR A 42 -14.23 12.79 1.79
N ARG A 43 -13.11 12.05 1.88
CA ARG A 43 -12.95 10.73 1.26
C ARG A 43 -13.53 9.64 2.14
N HIS A 44 -14.12 8.62 1.54
CA HIS A 44 -14.63 7.46 2.27
C HIS A 44 -13.47 6.57 2.71
N VAL A 45 -13.56 5.94 3.88
CA VAL A 45 -12.67 4.81 4.18
C VAL A 45 -13.10 3.68 3.27
N THR A 46 -12.22 3.24 2.39
CA THR A 46 -12.43 1.93 1.77
C THR A 46 -11.86 0.88 2.68
N THR A 47 -12.65 -0.16 2.87
CA THR A 47 -12.15 -1.43 3.35
C THR A 47 -11.00 -1.85 2.43
N PRO A 48 -9.97 -2.54 2.95
CA PRO A 48 -8.91 -3.05 2.09
C PRO A 48 -9.55 -3.70 0.86
N LYS A 49 -9.19 -3.24 -0.34
CA LYS A 49 -9.50 -3.96 -1.57
C LYS A 49 -8.70 -5.24 -1.47
N TRP A 50 -9.27 -6.20 -0.77
CA TRP A 50 -8.85 -7.55 -0.90
C TRP A 50 -8.91 -7.87 -2.38
N PHE A 51 -8.11 -8.83 -2.79
CA PHE A 51 -8.69 -9.80 -3.70
C PHE A 51 -9.88 -10.40 -2.95
N ASP A 52 -11.01 -9.68 -2.91
CA ASP A 52 -12.27 -10.37 -2.92
C ASP A 52 -12.21 -11.11 -4.23
N LEU A 53 -11.92 -12.39 -4.11
CA LEU A 53 -11.81 -13.29 -5.24
C LEU A 53 -13.11 -13.25 -6.06
N ASN A 54 -14.17 -12.60 -5.56
CA ASN A 54 -15.48 -12.47 -6.16
C ASN A 54 -15.86 -11.06 -6.65
N LEU A 55 -15.03 -10.01 -6.50
CA LEU A 55 -15.45 -8.61 -6.77
C LEU A 55 -15.74 -8.28 -8.25
N HIS A 56 -15.38 -9.17 -9.18
CA HIS A 56 -15.91 -9.14 -10.54
C HIS A 56 -16.28 -10.55 -10.96
N GLU A 57 -17.49 -10.78 -11.48
CA GLU A 57 -17.90 -12.12 -11.97
C GLU A 57 -16.94 -12.70 -13.02
N GLN A 58 -16.25 -11.85 -13.78
CA GLN A 58 -15.17 -12.25 -14.69
C GLN A 58 -13.89 -12.65 -13.94
N ASP A 59 -13.51 -11.91 -12.91
CA ASP A 59 -12.35 -12.20 -12.08
C ASP A 59 -12.58 -13.41 -11.16
N ALA A 60 -13.81 -13.69 -10.73
CA ALA A 60 -14.16 -14.85 -9.92
C ALA A 60 -13.87 -16.18 -10.62
N ARG A 61 -14.13 -16.25 -11.93
CA ARG A 61 -13.79 -17.41 -12.75
C ARG A 61 -12.29 -17.55 -12.96
N LEU A 62 -11.59 -16.43 -13.18
CA LEU A 62 -10.13 -16.41 -13.29
C LEU A 62 -9.49 -16.81 -11.94
N ASN A 63 -10.06 -16.39 -10.82
CA ASN A 63 -9.56 -16.67 -9.48
C ASN A 63 -9.73 -18.13 -9.06
N LEU A 64 -10.86 -18.78 -9.36
CA LEU A 64 -11.00 -20.23 -9.17
C LEU A 64 -9.98 -21.02 -10.00
N ARG A 65 -9.63 -20.49 -11.18
CA ARG A 65 -8.68 -21.13 -12.10
C ARG A 65 -7.22 -20.91 -11.68
N TYR A 66 -6.88 -19.71 -11.21
CA TYR A 66 -5.49 -19.29 -10.98
C TYR A 66 -5.12 -19.08 -9.51
N GLY A 67 -6.05 -19.26 -8.56
CA GLY A 67 -5.83 -18.93 -7.15
C GLY A 67 -4.63 -19.63 -6.52
N SER A 68 -4.39 -20.91 -6.86
CA SER A 68 -3.20 -21.65 -6.41
C SER A 68 -1.90 -21.09 -7.01
N VAL A 69 -1.94 -20.69 -8.28
CA VAL A 69 -0.79 -20.13 -9.00
C VAL A 69 -0.45 -18.73 -8.49
N ILE A 70 -1.45 -17.88 -8.33
CA ILE A 70 -1.32 -16.54 -7.75
C ILE A 70 -0.78 -16.63 -6.32
N THR A 71 -1.24 -17.60 -5.54
CA THR A 71 -0.68 -17.83 -4.19
C THR A 71 0.81 -18.17 -4.24
N GLY A 72 1.23 -18.99 -5.22
CA GLY A 72 2.65 -19.28 -5.46
C GLY A 72 3.46 -18.04 -5.84
N TYR A 73 2.92 -17.21 -6.73
CA TYR A 73 3.49 -15.92 -7.10
C TYR A 73 3.64 -14.98 -5.90
N ILE A 74 2.60 -14.82 -5.09
CA ILE A 74 2.65 -13.93 -3.93
C ILE A 74 3.65 -14.41 -2.88
N ALA A 75 3.82 -15.73 -2.75
CA ALA A 75 4.84 -16.31 -1.88
C ALA A 75 6.25 -15.87 -2.30
N ASN A 76 6.53 -15.72 -3.60
CA ASN A 76 7.82 -15.25 -4.11
C ASN A 76 8.13 -13.80 -3.70
N LEU A 77 7.09 -12.98 -3.50
CA LEU A 77 7.21 -11.62 -2.99
C LEU A 77 7.32 -11.54 -1.46
N SER A 78 7.22 -12.67 -0.76
CA SER A 78 7.06 -12.72 0.70
C SER A 78 5.90 -11.86 1.21
N ALA A 79 4.88 -11.62 0.37
CA ALA A 79 3.74 -10.76 0.71
C ALA A 79 2.53 -11.55 1.23
N GLY A 80 2.73 -12.81 1.63
CA GLY A 80 1.65 -13.69 2.08
C GLY A 80 0.94 -13.25 3.36
N VAL A 81 1.52 -12.32 4.15
CA VAL A 81 0.79 -11.71 5.27
C VAL A 81 -0.21 -10.66 4.78
N LEU A 82 0.12 -9.92 3.73
CA LEU A 82 -0.78 -8.93 3.13
C LEU A 82 -2.03 -9.58 2.53
N THR A 83 -1.93 -10.79 1.98
CA THR A 83 -3.09 -11.57 1.47
C THR A 83 -4.04 -12.05 2.55
N ARG A 84 -3.64 -12.00 3.82
CA ARG A 84 -4.45 -12.45 4.96
C ARG A 84 -4.82 -11.33 5.91
N ASN A 85 -4.41 -10.09 5.63
CA ASN A 85 -4.65 -8.95 6.50
C ASN A 85 -6.11 -8.44 6.48
N LYS A 86 -6.97 -9.03 7.33
CA LYS A 86 -8.37 -8.59 7.53
C LYS A 86 -8.56 -7.42 8.47
N SER A 87 -7.50 -6.66 8.70
CA SER A 87 -7.59 -5.54 9.60
C SER A 87 -8.55 -4.47 9.04
N PRO A 88 -9.54 -4.02 9.82
CA PRO A 88 -10.42 -2.94 9.39
C PRO A 88 -9.65 -1.63 9.25
N GLY A 89 -10.26 -0.66 8.57
CA GLY A 89 -9.77 0.72 8.57
C GLY A 89 -10.37 1.49 9.73
N PHE A 90 -9.58 2.35 10.38
CA PHE A 90 -10.08 3.29 11.40
C PHE A 90 -9.95 4.70 10.86
N ARG A 91 -11.07 5.35 10.56
CA ARG A 91 -11.09 6.65 9.88
C ARG A 91 -10.17 7.69 10.50
N GLU A 92 -10.27 7.92 11.80
CA GLU A 92 -9.49 8.93 12.51
C GLU A 92 -7.99 8.66 12.40
N ILE A 93 -7.59 7.41 12.65
CA ILE A 93 -6.20 6.95 12.55
C ILE A 93 -5.66 7.08 11.13
N MET A 94 -6.47 6.69 10.14
CA MET A 94 -6.10 6.80 8.74
C MET A 94 -5.95 8.25 8.31
N LEU A 95 -6.83 9.14 8.75
CA LEU A 95 -6.74 10.58 8.46
C LEU A 95 -5.46 11.17 9.05
N GLU A 96 -5.16 10.87 10.31
CA GLU A 96 -3.94 11.38 10.97
C GLU A 96 -2.68 10.84 10.29
N PHE A 97 -2.64 9.54 10.02
CA PHE A 97 -1.52 8.89 9.32
C PHE A 97 -1.30 9.54 7.94
N ASN A 98 -2.32 9.59 7.08
CA ASN A 98 -2.19 10.12 5.73
C ASN A 98 -1.88 11.63 5.72
N THR A 99 -2.33 12.37 6.74
CA THR A 99 -2.02 13.80 6.90
C THR A 99 -0.56 14.05 7.23
N THR A 100 0.04 13.17 8.02
CA THR A 100 1.35 13.39 8.63
C THR A 100 2.46 12.52 8.03
N PHE A 101 2.10 11.54 7.19
CA PHE A 101 3.04 10.62 6.57
C PHE A 101 4.04 11.33 5.66
N LYS A 102 5.31 11.06 5.88
CA LYS A 102 6.44 11.57 5.10
C LYS A 102 7.49 10.50 4.97
N GLU A 103 7.99 10.34 3.75
CA GLU A 103 9.18 9.56 3.47
C GLU A 103 10.43 10.42 3.73
N GLY A 104 11.29 9.96 4.63
CA GLY A 104 12.57 10.59 4.96
C GLY A 104 13.66 10.28 3.92
N VAL A 105 14.73 11.07 3.96
CA VAL A 105 15.86 10.99 3.01
C VAL A 105 16.55 9.63 3.01
N THR A 106 16.53 8.92 4.15
CA THR A 106 17.14 7.59 4.32
C THR A 106 16.16 6.44 4.05
N GLY A 107 14.97 6.71 3.49
CA GLY A 107 13.90 5.71 3.31
C GLY A 107 13.14 5.37 4.60
N ASN A 108 13.33 6.14 5.68
CA ASN A 108 12.56 5.97 6.91
C ASN A 108 11.17 6.59 6.72
N LEU A 109 10.15 5.92 7.23
CA LEU A 109 8.77 6.39 7.18
C LEU A 109 8.48 7.13 8.48
N THR A 110 8.03 8.38 8.38
CA THR A 110 7.61 9.18 9.54
C THR A 110 6.14 9.49 9.44
N TYR A 111 5.40 9.36 10.54
CA TYR A 111 3.95 9.55 10.59
C TYR A 111 3.49 9.78 12.03
N ARG A 112 2.24 10.17 12.22
CA ARG A 112 1.62 10.37 13.53
C ARG A 112 0.41 9.45 13.70
N LEU A 113 0.23 8.95 14.91
CA LEU A 113 -0.93 8.18 15.33
C LEU A 113 -1.28 8.57 16.77
N LYS A 114 -2.55 8.92 17.04
CA LYS A 114 -3.06 9.44 18.32
C LYS A 114 -2.18 10.55 18.91
N GLY A 115 -1.74 11.49 18.07
CA GLY A 115 -0.91 12.63 18.47
C GLY A 115 0.59 12.34 18.65
N VAL A 116 1.03 11.08 18.55
CA VAL A 116 2.42 10.66 18.76
C VAL A 116 3.12 10.46 17.44
N GLU A 117 4.31 11.06 17.27
CA GLU A 117 5.14 10.90 16.07
C GLU A 117 5.98 9.63 16.16
N TYR A 118 5.91 8.83 15.11
CA TYR A 118 6.62 7.58 14.95
C TYR A 118 7.57 7.65 13.76
N GLU A 119 8.65 6.89 13.86
CA GLU A 119 9.59 6.66 12.77
C GLU A 119 9.75 5.15 12.60
N LEU A 120 9.58 4.67 11.38
CA LEU A 120 9.69 3.26 11.02
C LEU A 120 10.81 3.11 9.99
N LYS A 121 11.87 2.40 10.35
CA LYS A 121 12.92 2.06 9.39
C LYS A 121 12.42 1.02 8.42
N GLU A 122 13.03 0.95 7.24
CA GLU A 122 12.59 0.03 6.19
C GLU A 122 12.55 -1.44 6.67
N ASN A 123 13.55 -1.90 7.44
CA ASN A 123 13.57 -3.26 8.00
C ASN A 123 12.49 -3.51 9.07
N GLU A 124 12.07 -2.46 9.77
CA GLU A 124 10.97 -2.55 10.73
C GLU A 124 9.64 -2.56 9.98
N ALA A 125 9.48 -1.73 8.95
CA ALA A 125 8.33 -1.77 8.06
C ALA A 125 8.16 -3.15 7.40
N ALA A 126 9.24 -3.73 6.89
CA ALA A 126 9.23 -5.10 6.36
C ALA A 126 8.68 -6.10 7.38
N ARG A 127 9.19 -6.04 8.62
CA ARG A 127 8.73 -6.92 9.71
C ARG A 127 7.26 -6.71 10.08
N VAL A 128 6.82 -5.45 10.17
CA VAL A 128 5.42 -5.10 10.48
C VAL A 128 4.49 -5.66 9.41
N LEU A 129 4.86 -5.51 8.15
CA LEU A 129 4.06 -5.98 7.01
C LEU A 129 4.22 -7.48 6.74
N GLY A 130 5.09 -8.18 7.48
CA GLY A 130 5.41 -9.58 7.27
C GLY A 130 6.04 -9.85 5.91
N ILE A 131 6.73 -8.86 5.35
CA ILE A 131 7.47 -8.93 4.10
C ILE A 131 8.93 -9.22 4.42
N ASP A 132 9.54 -10.08 3.63
CA ASP A 132 10.97 -10.30 3.73
C ASP A 132 11.73 -9.02 3.33
N GLY A 133 12.60 -8.54 4.21
CA GLY A 133 13.45 -7.37 3.96
C GLY A 133 14.61 -7.67 3.01
N HIS A 134 14.76 -8.92 2.57
CA HIS A 134 15.83 -9.35 1.68
C HIS A 134 15.61 -8.91 0.23
N GLY A 135 16.68 -8.44 -0.41
CA GLY A 135 16.71 -7.95 -1.79
C GLY A 135 17.69 -6.78 -1.94
N ARG A 136 18.06 -6.43 -3.17
CA ARG A 136 18.98 -5.31 -3.43
C ARG A 136 18.18 -4.01 -3.59
N VAL A 137 18.59 -2.93 -2.89
CA VAL A 137 18.02 -1.58 -3.10
C VAL A 137 18.54 -1.04 -4.42
N GLY A 138 17.64 -0.59 -5.30
CA GLY A 138 18.02 0.13 -6.51
C GLY A 138 18.84 -0.67 -7.52
N GLN A 139 18.94 -1.99 -7.36
CA GLN A 139 19.57 -2.88 -8.33
C GLN A 139 18.56 -3.94 -8.76
N HIS A 140 18.39 -4.03 -10.07
CA HIS A 140 17.65 -5.11 -10.69
C HIS A 140 18.50 -6.38 -10.67
N HIS A 141 17.86 -7.55 -10.66
CA HIS A 141 18.55 -8.80 -10.92
C HIS A 141 19.21 -8.75 -12.32
N GLU A 142 20.38 -9.37 -12.47
CA GLU A 142 21.19 -9.27 -13.70
C GLU A 142 20.50 -9.87 -14.93
N ASP A 143 19.62 -10.85 -14.70
CA ASP A 143 18.78 -11.51 -15.70
C ASP A 143 17.48 -10.75 -16.00
N TYR A 144 17.20 -9.62 -15.34
CA TYR A 144 16.07 -8.78 -15.66
C TYR A 144 16.38 -7.82 -16.81
N ASP A 145 15.75 -8.08 -17.96
CA ASP A 145 15.67 -7.12 -19.06
C ASP A 145 14.23 -6.62 -19.25
N LEU A 146 14.04 -5.31 -19.06
CA LEU A 146 12.74 -4.64 -19.14
C LEU A 146 12.04 -4.90 -20.48
N GLY A 147 12.77 -4.79 -21.58
CA GLY A 147 12.21 -4.91 -22.93
C GLY A 147 11.82 -6.34 -23.27
N THR A 148 12.68 -7.29 -22.95
CA THR A 148 12.44 -8.72 -23.13
C THR A 148 11.26 -9.18 -22.31
N PHE A 149 11.18 -8.80 -21.03
CA PHE A 149 10.05 -9.18 -20.18
C PHE A 149 8.75 -8.54 -20.64
N TRP A 150 8.76 -7.26 -21.00
CA TRP A 150 7.56 -6.60 -21.52
C TRP A 150 7.06 -7.25 -22.82
N ASN A 151 7.96 -7.52 -23.77
CA ASN A 151 7.62 -8.21 -25.00
C ASN A 151 7.06 -9.61 -24.73
N TYR A 152 7.63 -10.33 -23.76
CA TYR A 152 7.14 -11.63 -23.32
C TYR A 152 5.68 -11.55 -22.85
N ILE A 153 5.36 -10.68 -21.90
CA ILE A 153 4.00 -10.61 -21.31
C ILE A 153 2.96 -9.91 -22.21
N THR A 154 3.37 -9.30 -23.31
CA THR A 154 2.46 -8.61 -24.26
C THR A 154 2.40 -9.23 -25.65
N GLY A 155 3.11 -10.34 -25.88
CA GLY A 155 3.10 -11.04 -27.17
C GLY A 155 3.84 -10.28 -28.29
N GLY A 156 4.91 -9.58 -27.94
CA GLY A 156 5.77 -8.86 -28.89
C GLY A 156 5.40 -7.39 -29.12
N ASN A 157 4.62 -6.78 -28.22
CA ASN A 157 4.33 -5.35 -28.29
C ASN A 157 5.54 -4.55 -27.79
N SER A 158 6.40 -4.11 -28.72
CA SER A 158 7.50 -3.18 -28.44
C SER A 158 6.93 -1.79 -28.13
N GLY A 159 6.35 -1.64 -26.94
CA GLY A 159 5.63 -0.45 -26.52
C GLY A 159 6.55 0.70 -26.13
N ASN A 160 5.97 1.89 -26.04
CA ASN A 160 6.61 3.02 -25.36
C ASN A 160 6.66 2.74 -23.85
N PHE A 161 7.87 2.54 -23.31
CA PHE A 161 8.10 2.28 -21.87
C PHE A 161 7.69 3.43 -20.94
N GLU A 162 7.32 4.59 -21.46
CA GLU A 162 6.75 5.70 -20.69
C GLU A 162 5.25 5.52 -20.40
N ARG A 163 4.56 4.64 -21.14
CA ARG A 163 3.11 4.43 -21.04
C ARG A 163 2.73 2.96 -21.16
N LEU A 164 3.36 2.13 -20.35
CA LEU A 164 3.04 0.70 -20.25
C LEU A 164 1.63 0.53 -19.71
N LYS A 165 0.73 -0.12 -20.45
CA LYS A 165 -0.65 -0.32 -19.99
C LYS A 165 -0.93 -1.75 -19.55
N ALA A 166 -1.59 -1.91 -18.40
CA ALA A 166 -1.99 -3.23 -17.90
C ALA A 166 -2.88 -4.00 -18.89
N SER A 167 -3.72 -3.30 -19.64
CA SER A 167 -4.55 -3.89 -20.71
C SER A 167 -3.76 -4.45 -21.90
N GLN A 168 -2.44 -4.28 -21.95
CA GLN A 168 -1.58 -4.85 -22.98
C GLN A 168 -1.00 -6.22 -22.57
N ILE A 169 -1.14 -6.61 -21.30
CA ILE A 169 -0.77 -7.95 -20.84
C ILE A 169 -1.77 -8.93 -21.47
N HIS A 170 -1.24 -9.85 -22.28
CA HIS A 170 -2.08 -10.81 -23.03
C HIS A 170 -2.28 -12.13 -22.28
N ASP A 171 -1.40 -12.43 -21.32
CA ASP A 171 -1.50 -13.60 -20.47
C ASP A 171 -2.41 -13.30 -19.28
N ASP A 172 -3.56 -13.99 -19.21
CA ASP A 172 -4.58 -13.78 -18.16
C ASP A 172 -3.99 -13.99 -16.76
N GLU A 173 -3.10 -14.97 -16.59
CA GLU A 173 -2.51 -15.30 -15.29
C GLU A 173 -1.58 -14.18 -14.82
N VAL A 174 -0.74 -13.67 -15.74
CA VAL A 174 0.13 -12.51 -15.49
C VAL A 174 -0.69 -11.26 -15.22
N TYR A 175 -1.79 -11.06 -15.95
CA TYR A 175 -2.68 -9.91 -15.76
C TYR A 175 -3.33 -9.95 -14.38
N VAL A 176 -3.84 -11.11 -13.95
CA VAL A 176 -4.42 -11.26 -12.60
C VAL A 176 -3.34 -11.08 -11.53
N ALA A 177 -2.13 -11.60 -11.74
CA ALA A 177 -1.02 -11.38 -10.82
C ALA A 177 -0.64 -9.89 -10.71
N TYR A 178 -0.62 -9.16 -11.83
CA TYR A 178 -0.44 -7.70 -11.81
C TYR A 178 -1.56 -7.00 -11.05
N LYS A 179 -2.83 -7.37 -11.28
CA LYS A 179 -3.98 -6.81 -10.56
C LYS A 179 -3.87 -7.04 -9.06
N PHE A 180 -3.32 -8.17 -8.63
CA PHE A 180 -3.02 -8.42 -7.23
C PHE A 180 -1.99 -7.44 -6.69
N LEU A 181 -0.86 -7.27 -7.38
CA LEU A 181 0.17 -6.30 -7.01
C LEU A 181 -0.41 -4.88 -6.93
N ASP A 182 -1.16 -4.45 -7.95
CA ASP A 182 -1.71 -3.10 -8.07
C ASP A 182 -2.75 -2.79 -6.97
N HIS A 183 -3.70 -3.69 -6.72
CA HIS A 183 -4.79 -3.46 -5.77
C HIS A 183 -4.45 -3.81 -4.32
N VAL A 184 -3.76 -4.92 -4.08
CA VAL A 184 -3.55 -5.43 -2.70
C VAL A 184 -2.29 -4.84 -2.09
N ILE A 185 -1.20 -4.81 -2.86
CA ILE A 185 0.09 -4.34 -2.35
C ILE A 185 0.20 -2.81 -2.49
N LEU A 186 -0.19 -2.27 -3.64
CA LEU A 186 0.01 -0.85 -3.96
C LEU A 186 -1.24 0.00 -3.75
N ASN A 187 -2.40 -0.63 -3.60
CA ASN A 187 -3.70 0.01 -3.40
C ASN A 187 -3.99 1.15 -4.39
N LYS A 188 -3.56 0.96 -5.64
CA LYS A 188 -3.84 1.88 -6.76
C LYS A 188 -5.28 1.67 -7.23
N ASP A 189 -5.87 2.72 -7.77
CA ASP A 189 -7.22 2.70 -8.32
C ASP A 189 -7.14 2.57 -9.83
N GLU A 190 -7.54 1.40 -10.38
CA GLU A 190 -7.61 1.04 -11.80
C GLU A 190 -6.55 1.71 -12.69
N ALA A 191 -5.34 1.86 -12.17
CA ALA A 191 -4.31 2.67 -12.80
C ALA A 191 -3.77 1.82 -13.94
N SER A 192 -4.35 2.04 -15.12
CA SER A 192 -3.99 1.34 -16.33
C SER A 192 -2.52 1.47 -16.69
N ILE A 193 -1.73 2.36 -16.04
CA ILE A 193 -0.31 2.54 -16.29
C ILE A 193 0.54 1.76 -15.27
N ILE A 194 1.42 0.93 -15.81
CA ILE A 194 2.43 0.14 -15.07
C ILE A 194 3.72 0.94 -14.99
N SER A 195 4.26 1.14 -13.79
CA SER A 195 5.58 1.74 -13.60
C SER A 195 6.71 0.72 -13.81
N LYS A 196 7.94 1.17 -14.14
CA LYS A 196 9.10 0.27 -14.26
C LYS A 196 9.37 -0.53 -12.97
N PRO A 197 9.27 0.06 -11.76
CA PRO A 197 9.38 -0.70 -10.51
C PRO A 197 8.28 -1.75 -10.32
N GLU A 198 7.03 -1.44 -10.71
CA GLU A 198 5.93 -2.41 -10.68
C GLU A 198 6.18 -3.58 -11.62
N LEU A 199 6.64 -3.29 -12.84
CA LEU A 199 6.94 -4.33 -13.83
C LEU A 199 8.10 -5.23 -13.38
N TYR A 200 9.10 -4.66 -12.70
CA TYR A 200 10.16 -5.44 -12.08
C TYR A 200 9.66 -6.31 -10.92
N ALA A 201 8.78 -5.79 -10.05
CA ALA A 201 8.17 -6.58 -8.99
C ALA A 201 7.32 -7.73 -9.58
N LEU A 202 6.58 -7.48 -10.66
CA LEU A 202 5.86 -8.51 -11.41
C LEU A 202 6.81 -9.57 -11.99
N TRP A 203 7.94 -9.18 -12.58
CA TRP A 203 8.94 -10.14 -13.05
C TRP A 203 9.49 -11.01 -11.92
N CYS A 204 9.84 -10.41 -10.78
CA CYS A 204 10.33 -11.13 -9.61
C CYS A 204 9.30 -12.15 -9.11
N MET A 205 8.04 -11.73 -9.07
CA MET A 205 6.91 -12.55 -8.67
C MET A 205 6.76 -13.80 -9.55
N LEU A 206 6.89 -13.65 -10.88
CA LEU A 206 6.77 -14.77 -11.83
C LEU A 206 8.00 -15.69 -11.87
N ASN A 207 9.19 -15.16 -11.56
CA ASN A 207 10.46 -15.90 -11.69
C ASN A 207 11.02 -16.43 -10.36
N GLY A 208 10.25 -16.38 -9.27
CA GLY A 208 10.72 -16.87 -7.97
C GLY A 208 11.86 -16.05 -7.38
N LYS A 209 11.95 -14.76 -7.70
CA LYS A 209 13.01 -13.87 -7.23
C LYS A 209 12.50 -12.97 -6.13
N THR A 210 13.37 -12.65 -5.19
CA THR A 210 13.05 -11.72 -4.10
C THR A 210 13.15 -10.26 -4.57
N VAL A 211 12.32 -9.40 -3.99
CA VAL A 211 12.30 -7.95 -4.24
C VAL A 211 11.92 -7.22 -2.96
N ARG A 212 12.54 -6.06 -2.73
CA ARG A 212 12.17 -5.18 -1.61
C ARG A 212 10.88 -4.45 -1.95
N LEU A 213 9.76 -4.86 -1.34
CA LEU A 213 8.47 -4.22 -1.57
C LEU A 213 8.29 -2.92 -0.79
N ILE A 214 8.98 -2.71 0.34
CA ILE A 214 8.78 -1.52 1.18
C ILE A 214 9.00 -0.21 0.41
N PRO A 215 10.07 -0.03 -0.38
CA PRO A 215 10.23 1.18 -1.19
C PRO A 215 9.09 1.37 -2.20
N LEU A 216 8.57 0.28 -2.76
CA LEU A 216 7.46 0.32 -3.71
C LEU A 216 6.14 0.73 -3.03
N ILE A 217 5.84 0.16 -1.87
CA ILE A 217 4.67 0.51 -1.05
C ILE A 217 4.77 1.96 -0.57
N SER A 218 5.94 2.38 -0.09
CA SER A 218 6.22 3.76 0.33
C SER A 218 6.00 4.74 -0.81
N ALA A 219 6.55 4.45 -2.00
CA ALA A 219 6.35 5.29 -3.18
C ALA A 219 4.87 5.40 -3.57
N SER A 220 4.10 4.30 -3.44
CA SER A 220 2.65 4.32 -3.69
C SER A 220 1.91 5.20 -2.67
N LEU A 221 2.23 5.08 -1.38
CA LEU A 221 1.70 5.94 -0.32
C LEU A 221 1.99 7.42 -0.59
N VAL A 222 3.25 7.76 -0.91
CA VAL A 222 3.64 9.12 -1.27
C VAL A 222 2.87 9.62 -2.49
N TYR A 223 2.71 8.80 -3.52
CA TYR A 223 1.96 9.15 -4.72
C TYR A 223 0.49 9.45 -4.40
N ILE A 224 -0.16 8.58 -3.63
CA ILE A 224 -1.56 8.75 -3.22
C ILE A 224 -1.73 10.03 -2.41
N ILE A 225 -0.85 10.29 -1.44
CA ILE A 225 -0.88 11.50 -0.60
C ILE A 225 -0.60 12.78 -1.40
N LYS A 226 0.36 12.75 -2.31
CA LYS A 226 0.70 13.91 -3.15
C LYS A 226 -0.30 14.14 -4.28
N SER A 227 -1.06 13.13 -4.67
CA SER A 227 -2.16 13.27 -5.62
C SER A 227 -3.33 14.04 -4.98
N ARG A 228 -3.14 15.34 -4.73
CA ARG A 228 -4.13 16.26 -4.13
C ARG A 228 -5.25 16.65 -5.11
N THR A 229 -5.32 16.02 -6.28
CA THR A 229 -6.23 16.44 -7.36
C THR A 229 -7.54 15.67 -7.32
N LYS A 230 -8.62 16.24 -7.88
CA LYS A 230 -9.94 15.60 -8.07
C LYS A 230 -9.90 14.27 -8.87
N LYS A 231 -8.73 13.85 -9.37
CA LYS A 231 -8.49 12.57 -10.08
C LYS A 231 -7.86 11.49 -9.20
N SER A 232 -7.57 11.80 -7.94
CA SER A 232 -7.10 10.84 -6.94
C SER A 232 -8.25 9.93 -6.51
N PRO A 233 -7.99 8.67 -6.09
CA PRO A 233 -9.01 7.80 -5.56
C PRO A 233 -9.91 8.52 -4.54
N ALA A 234 -11.22 8.35 -4.69
CA ALA A 234 -12.25 8.95 -3.83
C ALA A 234 -12.24 8.41 -2.38
N TYR A 235 -11.20 7.68 -2.01
CA TYR A 235 -11.11 6.90 -0.79
C TYR A 235 -9.77 7.07 -0.04
N LEU A 236 -9.81 6.79 1.26
CA LEU A 236 -8.64 6.67 2.12
C LEU A 236 -8.03 5.28 1.93
N ALA A 237 -6.83 5.26 1.36
CA ALA A 237 -6.10 4.05 1.03
C ALA A 237 -5.42 3.42 2.28
N PHE A 238 -5.08 2.14 2.18
CA PHE A 238 -4.20 1.40 3.11
C PHE A 238 -4.74 1.21 4.54
N GLY A 239 -6.06 1.17 4.75
CA GLY A 239 -6.64 1.00 6.09
C GLY A 239 -6.08 -0.19 6.85
N GLY A 240 -6.08 -1.38 6.24
CA GLY A 240 -5.54 -2.57 6.87
C GLY A 240 -4.04 -2.49 7.17
N LEU A 241 -3.26 -1.84 6.30
CA LEU A 241 -1.81 -1.65 6.51
C LEU A 241 -1.55 -0.66 7.65
N ILE A 242 -2.28 0.44 7.70
CA ILE A 242 -2.17 1.44 8.77
C ILE A 242 -2.58 0.80 10.11
N THR A 243 -3.60 -0.05 10.13
CA THR A 243 -4.00 -0.80 11.32
C THR A 243 -2.91 -1.77 11.79
N MET A 244 -2.23 -2.47 10.88
CA MET A 244 -1.06 -3.29 11.25
C MET A 244 0.04 -2.47 11.90
N ILE A 245 0.32 -1.27 11.35
CA ILE A 245 1.31 -0.34 11.90
C ILE A 245 0.88 0.17 13.29
N ALA A 246 -0.39 0.55 13.45
CA ALA A 246 -0.92 1.02 14.73
C ALA A 246 -0.82 -0.07 15.81
N ARG A 247 -1.19 -1.31 15.48
CA ARG A 247 -1.04 -2.47 16.37
C ARG A 247 0.41 -2.78 16.71
N PHE A 248 1.34 -2.61 15.78
CA PHE A 248 2.77 -2.77 16.07
C PHE A 248 3.27 -1.78 17.13
N HIS A 249 2.67 -0.59 17.20
CA HIS A 249 2.98 0.44 18.20
C HIS A 249 2.12 0.34 19.47
N ASP A 250 1.39 -0.77 19.66
CA ASP A 250 0.48 -1.01 20.78
C ASP A 250 -0.55 0.12 20.96
N ILE A 251 -1.03 0.69 19.84
CA ILE A 251 -2.09 1.70 19.87
C ILE A 251 -3.43 1.01 20.10
N ASP A 252 -4.16 1.52 21.09
CA ASP A 252 -5.53 1.09 21.37
C ASP A 252 -6.46 1.59 20.25
N LEU A 253 -7.05 0.63 19.55
CA LEU A 253 -7.98 0.87 18.45
C LEU A 253 -9.35 0.46 18.97
N ASP A 254 -10.22 1.44 19.14
CA ASP A 254 -11.60 1.21 19.56
C ASP A 254 -12.36 0.52 18.43
N ASP A 255 -12.48 -0.80 18.51
CA ASP A 255 -13.08 -1.66 17.47
C ASP A 255 -14.57 -1.29 17.20
N ASP A 256 -15.23 -0.57 18.11
CA ASP A 256 -16.61 -0.06 17.93
C ASP A 256 -16.72 0.99 16.81
N HIS A 257 -15.59 1.55 16.38
CA HIS A 257 -15.48 2.52 15.29
C HIS A 257 -14.73 1.98 14.07
N ALA A 258 -14.57 0.66 13.96
CA ALA A 258 -13.90 0.06 12.83
C ALA A 258 -14.80 0.00 11.60
N ASP A 259 -14.31 0.51 10.47
CA ASP A 259 -14.92 0.30 9.16
C ASP A 259 -14.49 -1.10 8.68
N TYR A 260 -15.31 -2.10 9.01
CA TYR A 260 -15.11 -3.47 8.56
C TYR A 260 -15.43 -3.63 7.07
N PRO A 261 -14.75 -4.55 6.37
CA PRO A 261 -15.24 -5.09 5.10
C PRO A 261 -16.69 -5.52 5.29
N SER A 262 -17.62 -4.98 4.49
CA SER A 262 -18.98 -5.46 4.46
C SER A 262 -18.96 -6.95 4.10
N GLU A 263 -19.28 -7.83 5.05
CA GLU A 263 -19.57 -9.24 4.77
C GLU A 263 -20.97 -9.33 4.13
N GLU A 264 -21.13 -8.82 2.92
CA GLU A 264 -22.30 -9.13 2.10
C GLU A 264 -22.00 -10.41 1.30
N PHE A 265 -22.32 -11.57 1.87
CA PHE A 265 -23.43 -12.43 1.41
C PHE A 265 -23.38 -13.85 1.97
N GLU A 266 -24.57 -14.30 2.34
CA GLU A 266 -24.95 -15.67 2.66
C GLU A 266 -24.53 -16.64 1.56
N VAL A 267 -23.97 -17.77 1.99
CA VAL A 267 -23.79 -18.96 1.15
C VAL A 267 -25.18 -19.52 0.85
N THR A 268 -25.79 -19.11 -0.26
CA THR A 268 -26.84 -19.92 -0.88
C THR A 268 -26.16 -21.10 -1.57
N GLY A 269 -26.36 -22.30 -1.00
CA GLY A 269 -25.84 -23.57 -1.51
C GLY A 269 -26.49 -24.06 -2.78
#